data_AF-A0A8T8XAC7-F1
#
_entry.id   AF-A0A8T8XAC7-F1
#
_cell.length_a   1.000
_cell.length_b   1.000
_cell.length_c   1.000
_cell.angle_alpha   90.00
_cell.angle_beta   90.00
_cell.angle_gamma   90.00
#
_symmetry.space_group_name_H-M   'P 1'
#
loop_
_entity.id
_entity.type
_entity.pdbx_description
1 polymer ?
#
loop_
_entity_poly.entity_id
_entity_poly.type
_entity_poly.pdbx_seq_one_letter_code
_entity_poly.pdbx_strand_id
1 'polypeptide(L)'
;MLRTSASTYVVLKRELDIYKHINSVEAQHPGRNFIRKLLNYCYLQGPHGCHICLVHEPLEMTADFLPAIRQLLVALDFLHSEPNVGTDLQLKNLLLPGPETSHLFQFEECEVANPTPQKKLKDRTIYRSLGFLPPGGLPILADFGEARFGDEKQNGDIMPNVYRAPEVILRSSWDYKVDIWNIAMVAWDIVSCRTLINGKNLDGIFNDRVHMAELRHLSSAFWDESGKWKEVAPIPDITLESLASEVEGKIKRDFFRWLRMALQ
;
A
#
# COMPACT_ATOMS: atom_id res chain seq x y z
N MET A 1 -14.52 11.30 7.74
CA MET A 1 -14.48 11.71 6.31
C MET A 1 -15.05 10.56 5.47
N LEU A 2 -15.99 10.82 4.55
CA LEU A 2 -16.58 9.80 3.69
C LEU A 2 -15.69 9.57 2.47
N ARG A 3 -15.25 8.32 2.23
CA ARG A 3 -14.60 7.95 0.97
C ARG A 3 -15.66 7.39 0.03
N THR A 4 -15.82 8.00 -1.13
CA THR A 4 -16.51 7.41 -2.28
C THR A 4 -15.43 6.97 -3.27
N SER A 5 -15.07 5.68 -3.27
CA SER A 5 -14.17 5.14 -4.30
C SER A 5 -15.00 4.67 -5.51
N ALA A 6 -14.48 4.87 -6.72
CA ALA A 6 -15.04 4.30 -7.94
C ALA A 6 -14.67 2.81 -8.09
N SER A 7 -14.63 2.06 -6.99
CA SER A 7 -14.42 0.62 -7.01
C SER A 7 -15.71 -0.09 -7.41
N THR A 8 -15.57 -1.24 -8.08
CA THR A 8 -16.72 -2.08 -8.38
C THR A 8 -17.40 -2.52 -7.08
N TYR A 9 -18.71 -2.77 -7.15
CA TYR A 9 -19.49 -3.24 -6.00
C TYR A 9 -18.84 -4.47 -5.33
N VAL A 10 -18.27 -5.37 -6.12
CA VAL A 10 -17.57 -6.57 -5.65
C VAL A 10 -16.37 -6.21 -4.78
N VAL A 11 -15.54 -5.25 -5.21
CA VAL A 11 -14.36 -4.81 -4.47
C VAL A 11 -14.76 -4.12 -3.15
N LEU A 12 -15.74 -3.22 -3.19
CA LEU A 12 -16.22 -2.53 -1.98
C LEU A 12 -16.87 -3.49 -0.98
N LYS A 13 -17.57 -4.51 -1.47
CA LYS A 13 -18.18 -5.53 -0.62
C LYS A 13 -17.11 -6.36 0.09
N ARG A 14 -16.07 -6.78 -0.63
CA ARG A 14 -14.90 -7.47 -0.06
C ARG A 14 -14.18 -6.61 0.97
N GLU A 15 -13.91 -5.35 0.65
CA GLU A 15 -13.28 -4.39 1.58
C GLU A 15 -14.08 -4.24 2.88
N LEU A 16 -15.41 -4.11 2.77
CA LEU A 16 -16.29 -4.07 3.94
C LEU A 16 -16.20 -5.35 4.79
N ASP A 17 -16.20 -6.51 4.15
CA ASP A 17 -16.16 -7.80 4.86
C ASP A 17 -14.79 -8.01 5.54
N ILE A 18 -13.69 -7.58 4.91
CA ILE A 18 -12.35 -7.54 5.53
C ILE A 18 -12.34 -6.62 6.75
N TYR A 19 -12.85 -5.39 6.63
CA TYR A 19 -12.89 -4.46 7.76
C TYR A 19 -13.73 -4.98 8.93
N LYS A 20 -14.87 -5.62 8.63
CA LYS A 20 -15.70 -6.26 9.67
C LYS A 20 -14.93 -7.35 10.40
N HIS A 21 -14.22 -8.19 9.67
CA HIS A 21 -13.39 -9.26 10.24
C HIS A 21 -12.29 -8.68 11.14
N ILE A 22 -11.48 -7.75 10.62
CA ILE A 22 -10.42 -7.07 11.39
C ILE A 22 -10.97 -6.43 12.68
N ASN A 23 -12.11 -5.74 12.59
CA ASN A 23 -12.72 -5.09 13.74
C ASN A 23 -13.25 -6.09 14.79
N SER A 24 -13.69 -7.28 14.37
CA SER A 24 -14.23 -8.32 15.24
C SER A 24 -13.17 -9.04 16.09
N VAL A 25 -11.90 -8.94 15.69
CA VAL A 25 -10.78 -9.52 16.43
C VAL A 25 -10.54 -8.76 17.74
N GLU A 26 -10.66 -9.46 18.87
CA GLU A 26 -10.46 -8.93 20.23
C GLU A 26 -9.04 -9.10 20.77
N ALA A 27 -8.09 -9.49 19.92
CA ALA A 27 -6.70 -9.73 20.31
C ALA A 27 -6.03 -8.48 20.90
N GLN A 28 -5.27 -8.66 21.99
CA GLN A 28 -4.43 -7.63 22.61
C GLN A 28 -3.09 -7.53 21.88
N HIS A 29 -3.14 -7.23 20.58
CA HIS A 29 -1.95 -7.11 19.73
C HIS A 29 -1.60 -5.63 19.48
N PRO A 30 -0.36 -5.17 19.73
CA PRO A 30 0.01 -3.75 19.56
C PRO A 30 -0.16 -3.24 18.13
N GLY A 31 0.00 -4.13 17.14
CA GLY A 31 -0.21 -3.85 15.71
C GLY A 31 -1.61 -3.37 15.35
N ARG A 32 -2.63 -3.72 16.14
CA ARG A 32 -4.01 -3.27 15.92
C ARG A 32 -4.13 -1.74 15.96
N ASN A 33 -3.27 -1.06 16.70
CA ASN A 33 -3.26 0.41 16.79
C ASN A 33 -2.75 1.11 15.53
N PHE A 34 -2.10 0.35 14.62
CA PHE A 34 -1.59 0.85 13.35
C PHE A 34 -2.50 0.47 12.17
N ILE A 35 -3.71 -0.03 12.44
CA ILE A 35 -4.71 -0.34 11.41
C ILE A 35 -5.86 0.65 11.51
N ARG A 36 -6.20 1.27 10.37
CA ARG A 36 -7.34 2.19 10.30
C ARG A 36 -8.64 1.47 10.64
N LYS A 37 -9.43 2.04 11.53
CA LYS A 37 -10.71 1.44 11.95
C LYS A 37 -11.86 1.81 11.03
N LEU A 38 -12.70 0.82 10.71
CA LEU A 38 -14.04 1.05 10.19
C LEU A 38 -14.96 1.42 11.36
N LEU A 39 -15.46 2.65 11.39
CA LEU A 39 -16.35 3.13 12.45
C LEU A 39 -17.81 2.76 12.17
N ASN A 40 -18.22 2.87 10.91
CA ASN A 40 -19.58 2.55 10.47
C ASN A 40 -19.61 2.30 8.95
N TYR A 41 -20.73 1.82 8.43
CA TYR A 41 -20.99 1.72 7.01
C TYR A 41 -22.49 1.93 6.74
N CYS A 42 -22.82 2.48 5.57
CA CYS A 42 -24.21 2.65 5.16
C CYS A 42 -24.36 2.47 3.64
N TYR A 43 -25.62 2.34 3.22
CA TYR A 43 -25.99 2.26 1.81
C TYR A 43 -26.70 3.56 1.44
N LEU A 44 -26.18 4.26 0.42
CA LEU A 44 -26.75 5.50 -0.07
C LEU A 44 -27.36 5.29 -1.45
N GLN A 45 -28.62 5.68 -1.60
CA GLN A 45 -29.28 5.67 -2.90
C GLN A 45 -28.89 6.95 -3.67
N GLY A 46 -28.28 6.76 -4.83
CA GLY A 46 -27.92 7.83 -5.75
C GLY A 46 -28.64 7.70 -7.11
N PRO A 47 -28.48 8.70 -7.99
CA PRO A 47 -29.05 8.68 -9.34
C PRO A 47 -28.52 7.54 -10.21
N HIS A 48 -27.39 6.94 -9.84
CA HIS A 48 -26.72 5.85 -10.58
C HIS A 48 -26.82 4.50 -9.87
N GLY A 49 -27.62 4.38 -8.82
CA GLY A 49 -27.83 3.13 -8.07
C GLY A 49 -27.52 3.25 -6.59
N CYS A 50 -27.34 2.11 -5.94
CA CYS A 50 -27.01 2.03 -4.52
C CYS A 50 -25.49 2.00 -4.33
N HIS A 51 -24.98 2.83 -3.43
CA HIS A 51 -23.56 2.98 -3.14
C HIS A 51 -23.26 2.56 -1.70
N ILE A 52 -22.22 1.74 -1.50
CA ILE A 52 -21.71 1.43 -0.16
C ILE A 52 -20.80 2.58 0.28
N CYS A 53 -21.04 3.11 1.47
CA CYS A 53 -20.22 4.14 2.08
C CYS A 53 -19.57 3.61 3.35
N LEU A 54 -18.24 3.67 3.40
CA LEU A 54 -17.44 3.27 4.55
C LEU A 54 -17.05 4.51 5.37
N VAL A 55 -17.33 4.48 6.66
CA VAL A 55 -17.04 5.57 7.60
C VAL A 55 -15.82 5.19 8.40
N HIS A 56 -14.78 6.00 8.31
CA HIS A 56 -13.51 5.78 9.01
C HIS A 56 -13.11 7.00 9.83
N GLU A 57 -12.18 6.80 10.75
CA GLU A 57 -11.48 7.89 11.41
C GLU A 57 -10.76 8.79 10.39
N PRO A 58 -10.72 10.12 10.64
CA PRO A 58 -9.99 11.06 9.80
C PRO A 58 -8.49 10.82 9.94
N LEU A 59 -7.81 10.72 8.80
CA LEU A 59 -6.36 10.56 8.70
C LEU A 59 -5.85 11.53 7.65
N GLU A 60 -4.60 11.96 7.77
CA GLU A 60 -3.94 12.90 6.86
C GLU A 60 -2.99 12.18 5.89
N MET A 61 -2.72 12.85 4.77
CA MET A 61 -1.73 12.35 3.81
C MET A 61 -0.31 12.49 4.39
N THR A 62 0.54 11.51 4.07
CA THR A 62 1.95 11.52 4.41
C THR A 62 2.69 12.56 3.55
N ALA A 63 3.29 13.59 4.18
CA ALA A 63 4.10 14.59 3.48
C ALA A 63 5.60 14.25 3.50
N ASP A 64 6.09 13.60 4.57
CA ASP A 64 7.50 13.23 4.73
C ASP A 64 7.64 11.75 5.10
N PHE A 65 8.30 11.01 4.22
CA PHE A 65 8.47 9.56 4.32
C PHE A 65 9.65 9.19 5.23
N LEU A 66 9.44 9.27 6.54
CA LEU A 66 10.11 8.33 7.45
C LEU A 66 9.08 7.34 8.01
N PRO A 67 8.49 6.45 7.18
CA PRO A 67 7.78 5.29 7.68
C PRO A 67 8.71 4.56 8.63
N ALA A 68 8.28 4.43 9.86
CA ALA A 68 8.95 3.58 10.78
C ALA A 68 8.61 2.14 10.35
N ILE A 69 9.47 1.52 9.52
CA ILE A 69 9.31 0.14 9.00
C ILE A 69 8.92 -0.84 10.11
N ARG A 70 9.43 -0.60 11.32
CA ARG A 70 9.04 -1.33 12.52
C ARG A 70 7.52 -1.31 12.77
N GLN A 71 6.84 -0.18 12.62
CA GLN A 71 5.40 -0.04 12.84
C GLN A 71 4.63 -0.78 11.76
N LEU A 72 5.11 -0.77 10.52
CA LEU A 72 4.53 -1.57 9.43
C LEU A 72 4.67 -3.06 9.69
N LEU A 73 5.84 -3.50 10.13
CA LEU A 73 6.06 -4.89 10.52
C LEU A 73 5.15 -5.31 11.67
N VAL A 74 4.97 -4.44 12.68
CA VAL A 74 4.06 -4.72 13.81
C VAL A 74 2.59 -4.72 13.37
N ALA A 75 2.21 -3.89 12.40
CA ALA A 75 0.87 -3.87 11.81
C ALA A 75 0.59 -5.13 10.97
N LEU A 76 1.56 -5.56 10.15
CA LEU A 76 1.46 -6.80 9.40
C LEU A 76 1.43 -8.03 10.30
N ASP A 77 2.27 -8.06 11.33
CA ASP A 77 2.28 -9.15 12.31
C ASP A 77 0.89 -9.33 12.91
N PHE A 78 0.21 -8.23 13.27
CA PHE A 78 -1.19 -8.27 13.68
C PHE A 78 -2.08 -8.87 12.59
N LEU A 79 -2.05 -8.33 11.36
CA LEU A 79 -2.93 -8.77 10.27
C LEU A 79 -2.73 -10.25 9.90
N HIS A 80 -1.50 -10.74 9.93
CA HIS A 80 -1.16 -12.10 9.56
C HIS A 80 -1.45 -13.10 10.68
N SER A 81 -1.18 -12.74 11.94
CA SER A 81 -1.32 -13.65 13.08
C SER A 81 -2.72 -13.73 13.66
N GLU A 82 -3.49 -12.63 13.61
CA GLU A 82 -4.79 -12.54 14.30
C GLU A 82 -6.00 -12.69 13.36
N PRO A 83 -6.31 -11.75 12.42
CA PRO A 83 -7.40 -11.94 11.47
C PRO A 83 -6.99 -12.81 10.27
N ASN A 84 -5.71 -13.16 10.09
CA ASN A 84 -5.19 -13.85 8.90
C ASN A 84 -5.62 -13.17 7.59
N VAL A 85 -5.18 -11.92 7.40
CA VAL A 85 -5.49 -11.08 6.24
C VAL A 85 -4.18 -10.62 5.58
N GLY A 86 -4.02 -10.92 4.30
CA GLY A 86 -2.96 -10.33 3.46
C GLY A 86 -3.44 -9.02 2.82
N THR A 87 -2.53 -8.08 2.57
CA THR A 87 -2.88 -6.76 2.05
C THR A 87 -1.87 -6.21 1.06
N ASP A 88 -2.35 -5.53 0.02
CA ASP A 88 -1.46 -4.83 -0.91
C ASP A 88 -0.88 -3.57 -0.25
N LEU A 89 0.25 -3.72 0.43
CA LEU A 89 1.00 -2.62 1.04
C LEU A 89 1.63 -1.71 -0.02
N GLN A 90 1.24 -0.43 0.00
CA GLN A 90 1.86 0.61 -0.81
C GLN A 90 2.10 1.85 0.06
N LEU A 91 3.12 2.65 -0.23
CA LEU A 91 3.41 3.90 0.49
C LEU A 91 2.18 4.81 0.59
N LYS A 92 1.37 4.87 -0.47
CA LYS A 92 0.14 5.69 -0.53
C LYS A 92 -0.97 5.21 0.42
N ASN A 93 -0.87 3.99 0.93
CA ASN A 93 -1.81 3.39 1.87
C ASN A 93 -1.43 3.72 3.33
N LEU A 94 -0.31 4.43 3.54
CA LEU A 94 0.16 4.85 4.85
C LEU A 94 -0.25 6.29 5.10
N LEU A 95 -1.17 6.47 6.04
CA LEU A 95 -1.71 7.77 6.42
C LEU A 95 -1.23 8.16 7.81
N LEU A 96 -1.13 9.45 8.08
CA LEU A 96 -0.80 9.95 9.41
C LEU A 96 -2.08 10.16 10.23
N PRO A 97 -1.99 10.14 11.57
CA PRO A 97 -3.10 10.51 12.43
C PRO A 97 -3.69 11.86 12.02
N GLY A 98 -5.02 11.93 11.98
CA GLY A 98 -5.75 13.15 11.68
C GLY A 98 -5.66 14.20 12.79
N PRO A 99 -6.12 15.43 12.52
CA PRO A 99 -6.27 16.44 13.56
C PRO A 99 -7.23 15.96 14.65
N GLU A 100 -7.07 16.49 15.87
CA GLU A 100 -8.01 16.24 16.95
C GLU A 100 -9.42 16.68 16.58
N THR A 101 -10.43 16.02 17.16
CA THR A 101 -11.85 16.31 16.92
C THR A 101 -12.20 17.77 17.20
N SER A 102 -11.54 18.40 18.19
CA SER A 102 -11.68 19.83 18.51
C SER A 102 -11.36 20.74 17.32
N HIS A 103 -10.29 20.45 16.59
CA HIS A 103 -9.90 21.18 15.38
C HIS A 103 -10.89 20.93 14.23
N LEU A 104 -11.45 19.73 14.13
CA LEU A 104 -12.49 19.42 13.14
C LEU A 104 -13.78 20.21 13.40
N PHE A 105 -14.20 20.34 14.66
CA PHE A 105 -15.35 21.17 15.04
C PHE A 105 -15.10 22.65 14.71
N GLN A 106 -13.92 23.17 15.06
CA GLN A 106 -13.56 24.56 14.73
C GLN A 106 -13.55 24.79 13.22
N PHE A 107 -13.04 23.83 12.46
CA PHE A 107 -13.06 23.87 11.01
C PHE A 107 -14.50 23.93 10.45
N GLU A 108 -15.39 23.09 10.95
CA GLU A 108 -16.81 23.09 10.56
C GLU A 108 -17.46 24.45 10.82
N GLU A 109 -17.30 25.00 12.03
CA GLU A 109 -17.82 26.33 12.40
C GLU A 109 -17.25 27.44 11.50
N CYS A 110 -15.95 27.39 11.20
CA CYS A 110 -15.31 28.36 10.29
C CYS A 110 -15.84 28.23 8.85
N GLU A 111 -16.04 27.02 8.34
CA GLU A 111 -16.56 26.79 6.97
C GLU A 111 -18.02 27.24 6.85
N VAL A 112 -18.81 27.14 7.94
CA VAL A 112 -20.18 27.70 8.00
C VAL A 112 -20.15 29.23 8.03
N ALA A 113 -19.28 29.82 8.86
CA ALA A 113 -19.20 31.27 9.04
C ALA A 113 -18.58 31.99 7.83
N ASN A 114 -17.58 31.40 7.19
CA ASN A 114 -16.86 31.95 6.06
C ASN A 114 -16.51 30.84 5.06
N PRO A 115 -17.44 30.49 4.14
CA PRO A 115 -17.27 29.38 3.23
C PRO A 115 -16.03 29.50 2.35
N THR A 116 -15.32 28.39 2.19
CA THR A 116 -14.15 28.29 1.33
C THR A 116 -14.54 28.60 -0.13
N PRO A 117 -13.64 29.23 -0.93
CA PRO A 117 -13.90 29.47 -2.35
C PRO A 117 -14.39 28.21 -3.06
N GLN A 118 -15.57 28.33 -3.68
CA GLN A 118 -16.25 27.25 -4.37
C GLN A 118 -16.54 27.64 -5.83
N LYS A 119 -16.33 26.70 -6.74
CA LYS A 119 -16.72 26.83 -8.15
C LYS A 119 -18.02 26.07 -8.38
N LYS A 120 -19.11 26.81 -8.61
CA LYS A 120 -20.42 26.24 -8.94
C LYS A 120 -20.51 25.99 -10.45
N LEU A 121 -20.73 24.74 -10.84
CA LEU A 121 -21.05 24.32 -12.21
C LEU A 121 -22.53 23.91 -12.29
N LYS A 122 -23.03 23.59 -13.48
CA LYS A 122 -24.45 23.18 -13.67
C LYS A 122 -24.79 21.87 -12.95
N ASP A 123 -23.84 20.94 -12.89
CA ASP A 123 -24.00 19.57 -12.40
C ASP A 123 -23.35 19.31 -11.04
N ARG A 124 -22.41 20.17 -10.61
CA ARG A 124 -21.65 19.98 -9.37
C ARG A 124 -21.08 21.27 -8.80
N THR A 125 -20.77 21.24 -7.51
CA THR A 125 -19.95 22.26 -6.84
C THR A 125 -18.57 21.68 -6.56
N ILE A 126 -17.52 22.43 -6.94
CA ILE A 126 -16.13 22.08 -6.64
C ILE A 126 -15.68 22.99 -5.51
N TYR A 127 -15.28 22.39 -4.39
CA TYR A 127 -14.74 23.08 -3.23
C TYR A 127 -13.21 23.08 -3.30
N ARG A 128 -12.55 24.16 -2.86
CA ARG A 128 -11.09 24.13 -2.69
C ARG A 128 -10.76 23.16 -1.56
N SER A 129 -9.83 22.23 -1.82
CA SER A 129 -9.29 21.35 -0.79
C SER A 129 -8.52 22.17 0.24
N LEU A 130 -8.88 21.99 1.51
CA LEU A 130 -8.12 22.48 2.65
C LEU A 130 -7.48 21.27 3.32
N GLY A 131 -6.18 21.37 3.59
CA GLY A 131 -5.44 20.36 4.33
C GLY A 131 -5.30 20.79 5.79
N PHE A 132 -5.22 19.82 6.69
CA PHE A 132 -4.75 20.06 8.04
C PHE A 132 -3.25 19.80 8.09
N LEU A 133 -2.55 20.53 8.95
CA LEU A 133 -1.20 20.12 9.31
C LEU A 133 -1.32 18.85 10.16
N PRO A 134 -0.67 17.74 9.78
CA PRO A 134 -0.74 16.54 10.58
C PRO A 134 -0.11 16.85 11.95
N PRO A 135 -0.72 16.42 13.06
CA PRO A 135 -0.15 16.59 14.40
C PRO A 135 1.17 15.80 14.61
N GLY A 136 1.62 15.08 13.57
CA GLY A 136 2.67 14.08 13.66
C GLY A 136 2.10 12.74 14.12
N GLY A 137 2.99 11.82 14.52
CA GLY A 137 2.61 10.50 14.99
C GLY A 137 3.08 9.39 14.05
N LEU A 138 2.69 8.16 14.39
CA LEU A 138 3.08 6.95 13.67
C LEU A 138 2.12 6.67 12.53
N PRO A 139 2.60 6.15 11.38
CA PRO A 139 1.76 5.85 10.24
C PRO A 139 0.73 4.76 10.59
N ILE A 140 -0.48 4.93 10.04
CA ILE A 140 -1.60 4.02 10.15
C ILE A 140 -1.85 3.44 8.75
N LEU A 141 -1.88 2.11 8.68
CA LEU A 141 -2.21 1.39 7.47
C LEU A 141 -3.71 1.52 7.17
N ALA A 142 -4.00 2.03 5.99
CA ALA A 142 -5.33 2.28 5.47
C ALA A 142 -5.52 1.57 4.13
N ASP A 143 -6.75 1.64 3.59
CA ASP A 143 -7.12 1.14 2.27
C ASP A 143 -6.97 -0.38 2.10
N PHE A 144 -8.01 -1.11 2.52
CA PHE A 144 -8.08 -2.57 2.42
C PHE A 144 -8.84 -3.04 1.16
N GLY A 145 -8.98 -2.18 0.15
CA GLY A 145 -9.63 -2.51 -1.12
C GLY A 145 -9.03 -3.72 -1.82
N GLU A 146 -7.71 -3.90 -1.69
CA GLU A 146 -6.97 -5.04 -2.25
C GLU A 146 -6.57 -6.11 -1.23
N ALA A 147 -7.09 -6.05 0.00
CA ALA A 147 -6.85 -7.10 0.98
C ALA A 147 -7.56 -8.42 0.62
N ARG A 148 -7.03 -9.53 1.13
CA ARG A 148 -7.55 -10.89 0.96
C ARG A 148 -7.47 -11.66 2.27
N PHE A 149 -8.40 -12.59 2.47
CA PHE A 149 -8.28 -13.57 3.56
C PHE A 149 -7.14 -14.54 3.25
N GLY A 150 -6.34 -14.86 4.27
CA GLY A 150 -5.11 -15.65 4.12
C GLY A 150 -5.34 -17.14 3.84
N ASP A 151 -6.52 -17.67 4.14
CA ASP A 151 -6.88 -19.07 3.88
C ASP A 151 -7.24 -19.33 2.40
N GLU A 152 -7.44 -18.28 1.62
CA GLU A 152 -7.78 -18.38 0.20
C GLU A 152 -6.51 -18.36 -0.65
N LYS A 153 -6.30 -19.38 -1.49
CA LYS A 153 -5.26 -19.33 -2.51
C LYS A 153 -5.62 -18.27 -3.55
N GLN A 154 -4.74 -17.29 -3.72
CA GLN A 154 -4.94 -16.19 -4.65
C GLN A 154 -4.06 -16.36 -5.89
N ASN A 155 -4.58 -15.94 -7.04
CA ASN A 155 -3.86 -15.90 -8.32
C ASN A 155 -4.20 -14.63 -9.13
N GLY A 156 -4.87 -13.67 -8.47
CA GLY A 156 -5.24 -12.39 -9.07
C GLY A 156 -4.03 -11.47 -9.22
N ASP A 157 -4.18 -10.45 -10.07
CA ASP A 157 -3.22 -9.35 -10.17
C ASP A 157 -3.39 -8.43 -8.96
N ILE A 158 -2.29 -8.26 -8.22
CA ILE A 158 -2.15 -7.34 -7.10
C ILE A 158 -0.81 -6.63 -7.24
N MET A 159 -0.63 -5.57 -6.46
CA MET A 159 0.57 -4.72 -6.45
C MET A 159 0.72 -3.87 -7.72
N PRO A 160 1.23 -2.63 -7.59
CA PRO A 160 1.65 -1.86 -8.75
C PRO A 160 2.85 -2.54 -9.40
N ASN A 161 2.95 -2.36 -10.71
CA ASN A 161 3.98 -2.94 -11.58
C ASN A 161 5.39 -3.05 -10.95
N VAL A 162 5.97 -1.96 -10.43
CA VAL A 162 7.35 -1.96 -9.90
C VAL A 162 7.50 -2.62 -8.52
N TYR A 163 6.40 -2.84 -7.78
CA TYR A 163 6.41 -3.49 -6.47
C TYR A 163 6.07 -4.98 -6.56
N ARG A 164 5.60 -5.45 -7.72
CA ARG A 164 5.03 -6.79 -7.88
C ARG A 164 6.05 -7.89 -7.54
N ALA A 165 5.69 -8.74 -6.60
CA ALA A 165 6.47 -9.93 -6.22
C ALA A 165 6.59 -10.96 -7.37
N PRO A 166 7.66 -11.76 -7.42
CA PRO A 166 7.92 -12.70 -8.51
C PRO A 166 6.80 -13.74 -8.69
N GLU A 167 6.21 -14.24 -7.61
CA GLU A 167 5.08 -15.18 -7.65
C GLU A 167 3.83 -14.58 -8.31
N VAL A 168 3.62 -13.27 -8.17
CA VAL A 168 2.51 -12.57 -8.81
C VAL A 168 2.80 -12.31 -10.29
N ILE A 169 4.05 -11.96 -10.63
CA ILE A 169 4.49 -11.87 -12.04
C ILE A 169 4.32 -13.22 -12.76
N LEU A 170 4.69 -14.30 -12.09
CA LEU A 170 4.60 -15.67 -12.61
C LEU A 170 3.17 -16.22 -12.62
N ARG A 171 2.19 -15.50 -12.06
CA ARG A 171 0.80 -15.96 -11.85
C ARG A 171 0.73 -17.27 -11.07
N SER A 172 1.70 -17.49 -10.19
CA SER A 172 1.69 -18.57 -9.22
C SER A 172 0.67 -18.27 -8.12
N SER A 173 0.33 -19.28 -7.32
CA SER A 173 -0.41 -19.04 -6.09
C SER A 173 0.44 -18.20 -5.13
N TRP A 174 -0.18 -17.17 -4.57
CA TRP A 174 0.44 -16.29 -3.58
C TRP A 174 -0.41 -16.20 -2.31
N ASP A 175 0.22 -15.82 -1.21
CA ASP A 175 -0.38 -15.63 0.11
C ASP A 175 0.12 -14.31 0.73
N TYR A 176 -0.08 -14.11 2.04
CA TYR A 176 0.32 -12.89 2.75
C TYR A 176 1.83 -12.59 2.72
N LYS A 177 2.69 -13.52 2.27
CA LYS A 177 4.14 -13.30 2.17
C LYS A 177 4.52 -12.21 1.16
N VAL A 178 3.66 -11.96 0.17
CA VAL A 178 3.81 -10.81 -0.75
C VAL A 178 3.85 -9.48 -0.02
N ASP A 179 3.27 -9.39 1.19
CA ASP A 179 3.30 -8.18 2.00
C ASP A 179 4.71 -7.91 2.55
N ILE A 180 5.49 -8.95 2.82
CA ILE A 180 6.89 -8.85 3.27
C ILE A 180 7.78 -8.34 2.13
N TRP A 181 7.54 -8.85 0.92
CA TRP A 181 8.16 -8.34 -0.31
C TRP A 181 7.85 -6.84 -0.47
N ASN A 182 6.57 -6.46 -0.36
CA ASN A 182 6.16 -5.06 -0.46
C ASN A 182 6.82 -4.17 0.60
N ILE A 183 6.98 -4.64 1.84
CA ILE A 183 7.71 -3.89 2.88
C ILE A 183 9.17 -3.65 2.46
N ALA A 184 9.83 -4.61 1.83
CA ALA A 184 11.20 -4.43 1.35
C ALA A 184 11.27 -3.33 0.27
N MET A 185 10.33 -3.35 -0.67
CA MET A 185 10.21 -2.33 -1.72
C MET A 185 9.96 -0.93 -1.13
N VAL A 186 9.02 -0.83 -0.18
CA VAL A 186 8.73 0.40 0.57
C VAL A 186 9.96 0.87 1.34
N ALA A 187 10.66 -0.03 2.03
CA ALA A 187 11.84 0.31 2.82
C ALA A 187 12.98 0.85 1.96
N TRP A 188 13.11 0.37 0.73
CA TRP A 188 14.06 0.90 -0.24
C TRP A 188 13.70 2.34 -0.67
N ASP A 189 12.44 2.60 -1.02
CA ASP A 189 12.00 3.94 -1.47
C ASP A 189 12.15 5.02 -0.40
N ILE A 190 12.19 4.63 0.88
CA ILE A 190 12.45 5.55 2.01
C ILE A 190 13.90 6.02 2.01
N VAL A 191 14.84 5.14 1.68
CA VAL A 191 16.27 5.40 1.82
C VAL A 191 16.94 5.80 0.50
N SER A 192 16.24 5.65 -0.63
CA SER A 192 16.78 5.89 -1.96
C SER A 192 15.78 6.67 -2.81
N CYS A 193 16.29 7.67 -3.54
CA CYS A 193 15.52 8.40 -4.55
C CYS A 193 15.32 7.61 -5.86
N ARG A 194 15.99 6.46 -6.01
CA ARG A 194 15.90 5.58 -7.18
C ARG A 194 15.05 4.38 -6.82
N THR A 195 14.18 3.92 -7.71
CA THR A 195 13.43 2.67 -7.46
C THR A 195 14.38 1.48 -7.46
N LEU A 196 14.06 0.44 -6.67
CA LEU A 196 14.85 -0.79 -6.64
C LEU A 196 14.79 -1.53 -7.97
N ILE A 197 13.62 -1.43 -8.61
CA ILE A 197 13.26 -2.08 -9.87
C ILE A 197 12.62 -1.02 -10.77
N ASN A 198 13.03 -0.96 -12.03
CA ASN A 198 12.43 -0.10 -13.03
C ASN A 198 11.47 -0.91 -13.92
N GLY A 199 11.89 -2.12 -14.33
CA GLY A 199 11.06 -3.05 -15.10
C GLY A 199 10.67 -2.53 -16.50
N LYS A 200 11.31 -1.48 -17.02
CA LYS A 200 11.01 -0.88 -18.33
C LYS A 200 11.97 -1.38 -19.39
N ASN A 201 11.44 -1.72 -20.57
CA ASN A 201 12.24 -2.06 -21.73
C ASN A 201 12.89 -0.81 -22.36
N LEU A 202 13.61 -0.99 -23.48
CA LEU A 202 14.28 0.09 -24.20
C LEU A 202 13.32 1.18 -24.72
N ASP A 203 12.04 0.85 -24.91
CA ASP A 203 10.98 1.79 -25.33
C ASP A 203 10.35 2.55 -24.15
N GLY A 204 10.81 2.29 -22.91
CA GLY A 204 10.24 2.87 -21.69
C GLY A 204 8.92 2.22 -21.24
N ILE A 205 8.53 1.10 -21.84
CA ILE A 205 7.31 0.37 -21.52
C ILE A 205 7.61 -0.69 -20.46
N PHE A 206 6.76 -0.75 -19.42
CA PHE A 206 6.89 -1.77 -18.39
C PHE A 206 6.71 -3.18 -18.96
N ASN A 207 7.61 -4.10 -18.59
CA ASN A 207 7.66 -5.46 -19.11
C ASN A 207 8.07 -6.44 -18.00
N ASP A 208 7.20 -7.40 -17.72
CA ASP A 208 7.40 -8.42 -16.69
C ASP A 208 8.71 -9.22 -16.86
N ARG A 209 9.17 -9.42 -18.11
CA ARG A 209 10.44 -10.14 -18.37
C ARG A 209 11.65 -9.31 -17.97
N VAL A 210 11.59 -7.98 -18.14
CA VAL A 210 12.65 -7.06 -17.71
C VAL A 210 12.65 -6.96 -16.19
N HIS A 211 11.47 -6.87 -15.57
CA HIS A 211 11.32 -6.91 -14.12
C HIS A 211 11.98 -8.18 -13.54
N MET A 212 11.63 -9.36 -14.05
CA MET A 212 12.20 -10.63 -13.57
C MET A 212 13.72 -10.73 -13.82
N ALA A 213 14.22 -10.13 -14.90
CA ALA A 213 15.67 -10.06 -15.17
C ALA A 213 16.40 -9.17 -14.15
N GLU A 214 15.83 -8.02 -13.78
CA GLU A 214 16.35 -7.12 -12.74
C GLU A 214 16.40 -7.82 -11.37
N LEU A 215 15.37 -8.60 -11.04
CA LEU A 215 15.32 -9.40 -9.82
C LEU A 215 16.32 -10.55 -9.80
N ARG A 216 16.81 -10.99 -10.96
CA ARG A 216 17.61 -12.21 -11.13
C ARG A 216 16.94 -13.43 -10.48
N HIS A 217 15.61 -13.45 -10.46
CA HIS A 217 14.84 -14.49 -9.79
C HIS A 217 14.94 -15.81 -10.56
N LEU A 218 15.33 -16.88 -9.87
CA LEU A 218 15.66 -18.20 -10.44
C LEU A 218 14.41 -19.05 -10.73
N SER A 219 13.47 -18.52 -11.53
CA SER A 219 12.32 -19.29 -11.99
C SER A 219 12.63 -20.04 -13.28
N SER A 220 12.15 -21.28 -13.41
CA SER A 220 12.27 -22.09 -14.63
C SER A 220 11.59 -21.47 -15.85
N ALA A 221 10.69 -20.50 -15.67
CA ALA A 221 10.14 -19.71 -16.77
C ALA A 221 11.22 -18.88 -17.49
N PHE A 222 12.29 -18.52 -16.78
CA PHE A 222 13.31 -17.56 -17.19
C PHE A 222 14.72 -18.18 -17.27
N TRP A 223 14.94 -19.26 -16.55
CA TRP A 223 16.20 -19.98 -16.48
C TRP A 223 16.01 -21.42 -16.96
N ASP A 224 17.00 -21.99 -17.62
CA ASP A 224 17.01 -23.41 -17.99
C ASP A 224 17.41 -24.32 -16.82
N GLU A 225 17.37 -25.64 -17.02
CA GLU A 225 17.72 -26.64 -16.01
C GLU A 225 19.18 -26.55 -15.55
N SER A 226 20.05 -25.90 -16.32
CA SER A 226 21.45 -25.64 -15.97
C SER A 226 21.64 -24.34 -15.19
N GLY A 227 20.57 -23.58 -14.94
CA GLY A 227 20.63 -22.27 -14.29
C GLY A 227 21.18 -21.19 -15.22
N LYS A 228 21.03 -21.34 -16.54
CA LYS A 228 21.38 -20.30 -17.52
C LYS A 228 20.13 -19.51 -17.94
N TRP A 229 20.27 -18.19 -18.02
CA TRP A 229 19.21 -17.29 -18.45
C TRP A 229 18.81 -17.59 -19.90
N LYS A 230 17.49 -17.67 -20.16
CA LYS A 230 16.92 -17.99 -21.47
C LYS A 230 16.91 -16.83 -22.47
N GLU A 231 17.63 -15.74 -22.18
CA GLU A 231 17.76 -14.55 -23.04
C GLU A 231 16.42 -13.88 -23.40
N VAL A 232 15.40 -14.01 -22.53
CA VAL A 232 14.06 -13.45 -22.79
C VAL A 232 13.96 -11.94 -22.56
N ALA A 233 14.97 -11.35 -21.92
CA ALA A 233 15.21 -9.92 -21.75
C ALA A 233 16.70 -9.67 -21.43
N PRO A 234 17.27 -8.48 -21.68
CA PRO A 234 18.62 -8.16 -21.25
C PRO A 234 18.70 -8.14 -19.72
N ILE A 235 19.71 -8.80 -19.15
CA ILE A 235 20.03 -8.68 -17.72
C ILE A 235 20.84 -7.40 -17.54
N PRO A 236 20.37 -6.43 -16.74
CA PRO A 236 21.12 -5.21 -16.52
C PRO A 236 22.37 -5.48 -15.68
N ASP A 237 23.46 -4.78 -16.03
CA ASP A 237 24.70 -4.77 -15.25
C ASP A 237 24.58 -3.79 -14.08
N ILE A 238 23.64 -4.09 -13.19
CA ILE A 238 23.38 -3.35 -11.95
C ILE A 238 23.43 -4.31 -10.77
N THR A 239 23.93 -3.81 -9.64
CA THR A 239 23.92 -4.50 -8.35
C THR A 239 23.13 -3.69 -7.34
N LEU A 240 22.66 -4.34 -6.27
CA LEU A 240 22.03 -3.64 -5.16
C LEU A 240 22.99 -2.56 -4.59
N GLU A 241 24.28 -2.88 -4.51
CA GLU A 241 25.33 -1.96 -4.07
C GLU A 241 25.47 -0.75 -4.99
N SER A 242 25.44 -0.93 -6.31
CA SER A 242 25.53 0.18 -7.26
C SER A 242 24.29 1.07 -7.23
N LEU A 243 23.10 0.47 -7.07
CA LEU A 243 21.85 1.22 -6.92
C LEU A 243 21.82 2.04 -5.64
N ALA A 244 22.46 1.55 -4.59
CA ALA A 244 22.53 2.19 -3.29
C ALA A 244 23.78 3.06 -3.10
N SER A 245 24.40 3.55 -4.17
CA SER A 245 25.61 4.39 -4.09
C SER A 245 25.40 5.64 -3.23
N GLU A 246 24.17 6.18 -3.25
CA GLU A 246 23.75 7.39 -2.52
C GLU A 246 23.27 7.10 -1.09
N VAL A 247 23.06 5.83 -0.74
CA VAL A 247 22.63 5.43 0.61
C VAL A 247 23.83 5.48 1.56
N GLU A 248 23.83 6.43 2.48
CA GLU A 248 24.86 6.60 3.50
C GLU A 248 24.43 6.05 4.87
N GLY A 249 25.41 5.76 5.74
CA GLY A 249 25.14 5.46 7.15
C GLY A 249 25.70 4.14 7.67
N LYS A 250 25.88 4.08 9.00
CA LYS A 250 26.52 2.94 9.70
C LYS A 250 25.73 1.63 9.63
N ILE A 251 24.44 1.70 9.31
CA ILE A 251 23.50 0.57 9.32
C ILE A 251 23.32 -0.04 7.91
N LYS A 252 23.93 0.53 6.87
CA LYS A 252 23.77 0.12 5.46
C LYS A 252 23.91 -1.39 5.23
N ARG A 253 24.92 -2.01 5.85
CA ARG A 253 25.16 -3.46 5.74
C ARG A 253 24.02 -4.29 6.33
N ASP A 254 23.55 -3.92 7.52
CA ASP A 254 22.48 -4.64 8.21
C ASP A 254 21.14 -4.43 7.49
N PHE A 255 20.91 -3.23 6.95
CA PHE A 255 19.76 -2.93 6.10
C PHE A 255 19.75 -3.80 4.83
N PHE A 256 20.85 -3.92 4.09
CA PHE A 256 20.90 -4.79 2.90
C PHE A 256 20.78 -6.26 3.24
N ARG A 257 21.31 -6.70 4.38
CA ARG A 257 21.10 -8.08 4.84
C ARG A 257 19.61 -8.34 5.06
N TRP A 258 18.92 -7.45 5.77
CA TRP A 258 17.49 -7.55 5.99
C TRP A 258 16.69 -7.47 4.67
N LEU A 259 17.03 -6.53 3.79
CA LEU A 259 16.38 -6.36 2.48
C LEU A 259 16.46 -7.63 1.65
N ARG A 260 17.64 -8.27 1.59
CA ARG A 260 17.82 -9.56 0.91
C ARG A 260 17.05 -10.70 1.52
N MET A 261 16.79 -10.67 2.84
CA MET A 261 15.97 -11.69 3.50
C MET A 261 14.48 -11.48 3.20
N ALA A 262 14.04 -10.23 3.06
CA ALA A 262 12.65 -9.90 2.78
C ALA A 262 12.26 -10.07 1.29
N LEU A 263 13.25 -10.05 0.37
CA LEU A 263 13.07 -10.26 -1.08
C LEU A 263 13.33 -11.72 -1.52
N GLN A 264 13.19 -12.69 -0.60
CA GLN A 264 13.36 -14.12 -0.89
C GLN A 264 12.03 -14.85 -0.98
#